data_AF-A0A4C1SWV1-F1
#
_entry.id   AF-A0A4C1SWV1-F1
#
_cell.length_a   1.000
_cell.length_b   1.000
_cell.length_c   1.000
_cell.angle_alpha   90.00
_cell.angle_beta   90.00
_cell.angle_gamma   90.00
#
_symmetry.space_group_name_H-M   'P 1'
#
loop_
_entity.id
_entity.type
_entity.pdbx_description
1 polymer ?
#
loop_
_entity_poly.entity_id
_entity_poly.type
_entity_poly.pdbx_seq_one_letter_code
_entity_poly.pdbx_strand_id
1 'polypeptide(L)'
;MNETLQDYALEIKRLMKLAYPGENHPFVDNFKTEAFANGIRDPDIKLAAYATQKISFAETMSRAFAQETVRLISRQQTHKYGKLRWKTKREMD
;
A
#
# COMPACT_ATOMS: atom_id res chain seq x y z
N MET A 1 -11.85 -11.00 1.01
CA MET A 1 -11.96 -9.62 0.51
C MET A 1 -10.64 -9.24 -0.12
N ASN A 2 -10.63 -8.92 -1.41
CA ASN A 2 -9.46 -8.41 -2.14
C ASN A 2 -9.52 -6.87 -2.19
N GLU A 3 -9.56 -6.24 -1.02
CA GLU A 3 -9.47 -4.78 -0.94
C GLU A 3 -8.07 -4.35 -1.39
N THR A 4 -8.00 -3.41 -2.34
CA THR A 4 -6.70 -2.86 -2.74
C THR A 4 -6.26 -1.78 -1.75
N LEU A 5 -4.96 -1.54 -1.68
CA LEU A 5 -4.42 -0.45 -0.86
C LEU A 5 -4.98 0.92 -1.27
N GLN A 6 -5.36 1.07 -2.55
CA GLN A 6 -6.00 2.27 -3.07
C GLN A 6 -7.44 2.42 -2.59
N ASP A 7 -8.23 1.34 -2.58
CA ASP A 7 -9.59 1.34 -2.04
C ASP A 7 -9.58 1.74 -0.56
N TYR A 8 -8.65 1.15 0.20
CA TYR A 8 -8.46 1.47 1.62
C TYR A 8 -8.12 2.97 1.83
N ALA A 9 -7.19 3.53 1.04
CA ALA A 9 -6.83 4.94 1.13
C ALA A 9 -8.01 5.87 0.81
N LEU A 10 -8.83 5.51 -0.19
CA LEU A 10 -10.04 6.26 -0.56
C LEU A 10 -11.07 6.22 0.56
N GLU A 11 -11.26 5.06 1.20
CA GLU A 11 -12.21 4.93 2.29
C GLU A 11 -11.79 5.76 3.51
N ILE A 12 -10.49 5.80 3.86
CA ILE A 12 -9.99 6.72 4.89
C ILE A 12 -10.30 8.18 4.54
N LYS A 13 -10.05 8.62 3.30
CA LYS A 13 -10.38 9.99 2.88
C LYS A 13 -11.87 10.27 3.05
N ARG A 14 -12.71 9.32 2.65
CA ARG A 14 -14.17 9.44 2.74
C ARG A 14 -14.63 9.55 4.19
N LEU A 15 -14.17 8.65 5.06
CA LEU A 15 -14.50 8.64 6.49
C LEU A 15 -14.04 9.92 7.18
N MET A 16 -12.84 10.42 6.86
CA MET A 16 -12.35 11.66 7.46
C MET A 16 -13.11 12.90 7.01
N LYS A 17 -13.55 12.95 5.75
CA LYS A 17 -14.42 14.02 5.26
C LYS A 17 -15.78 14.02 5.95
N LEU A 18 -16.30 12.84 6.32
CA LEU A 18 -17.57 12.71 7.05
C LEU A 18 -17.42 13.08 8.52
N ALA A 19 -16.32 12.68 9.17
CA ALA A 19 -16.08 12.96 10.58
C ALA A 19 -15.72 14.44 10.84
N TYR A 20 -14.99 15.07 9.92
CA TYR A 20 -14.47 16.44 10.06
C TYR A 20 -14.82 17.31 8.83
N PRO A 21 -16.10 17.67 8.65
CA PRO A 21 -16.54 18.44 7.49
C PRO A 21 -15.98 19.87 7.53
N GLY A 22 -15.28 20.27 6.47
CA GLY A 22 -14.75 21.64 6.32
C GLY A 22 -13.44 21.92 7.07
N GLU A 23 -12.87 20.92 7.75
CA GLU A 23 -11.67 21.12 8.56
C GLU A 23 -10.41 20.79 7.78
N ASN A 24 -9.56 21.80 7.53
CA ASN A 24 -8.23 21.65 6.94
C ASN A 24 -7.16 21.83 8.03
N HIS A 25 -7.39 21.20 9.19
CA HIS A 25 -6.52 21.30 10.35
C HIS A 25 -5.36 20.28 10.23
N PRO A 26 -4.12 20.64 10.59
CA PRO A 26 -2.97 19.70 10.56
C PRO A 26 -3.21 18.40 11.34
N PHE A 27 -4.06 18.46 12.38
CA PHE A 27 -4.52 17.28 13.12
C PHE A 27 -5.18 16.24 12.21
N VAL A 28 -6.06 16.68 11.29
CA VAL A 28 -6.80 15.77 10.40
C VAL A 28 -5.86 15.08 9.42
N ASP A 29 -4.81 15.77 8.96
CA ASP A 29 -3.81 15.16 8.07
C ASP A 29 -2.93 14.15 8.82
N ASN A 30 -2.48 14.49 10.03
CA ASN A 30 -1.75 13.57 10.89
C ASN A 30 -2.58 12.32 11.22
N PHE A 31 -3.85 12.51 11.57
CA PHE A 31 -4.74 11.40 11.88
C PHE A 31 -4.99 10.49 10.67
N LYS A 32 -5.17 11.05 9.46
CA LYS A 32 -5.25 10.26 8.21
C LYS A 32 -4.01 9.41 8.01
N THR A 33 -2.83 10.02 8.18
CA THR A 33 -1.54 9.35 8.03
C THR A 33 -1.37 8.20 9.00
N GLU A 34 -1.68 8.42 10.28
CA GLU A 34 -1.61 7.39 11.32
C GLU A 34 -2.64 6.28 11.09
N ALA A 35 -3.89 6.61 10.82
CA ALA A 35 -4.94 5.62 10.56
C ALA A 35 -4.60 4.74 9.35
N PHE A 36 -4.11 5.35 8.27
CA PHE A 36 -3.70 4.62 7.08
C PHE A 36 -2.51 3.70 7.37
N ALA A 37 -1.41 4.23 7.91
CA ALA A 37 -0.21 3.43 8.17
C ALA A 37 -0.47 2.28 9.15
N ASN A 38 -1.31 2.50 10.18
CA ASN A 38 -1.64 1.47 11.16
C ASN A 38 -2.45 0.31 10.56
N GLY A 39 -3.38 0.59 9.65
CA GLY A 39 -4.24 -0.44 9.05
C GLY A 39 -3.62 -1.20 7.87
N ILE A 40 -2.43 -0.81 7.39
CA ILE A 40 -1.69 -1.61 6.41
C ILE A 40 -1.28 -2.93 7.04
N ARG A 41 -1.67 -4.04 6.39
CA ARG A 41 -1.38 -5.41 6.86
C ARG A 41 -0.03 -5.95 6.39
N ASP A 42 0.43 -5.49 5.23
CA ASP A 42 1.71 -5.92 4.66
C ASP A 42 2.86 -5.19 5.37
N PRO A 43 3.80 -5.92 6.00
CA PRO A 43 4.83 -5.31 6.84
C PRO A 43 5.81 -4.44 6.05
N ASP A 44 6.11 -4.79 4.80
CA ASP A 44 7.05 -4.03 3.96
C ASP A 44 6.42 -2.72 3.50
N ILE A 45 5.15 -2.77 3.11
CA ILE A 45 4.38 -1.57 2.75
C ILE A 45 4.14 -0.69 3.98
N LYS A 46 3.85 -1.31 5.14
CA LYS A 46 3.71 -0.60 6.40
C LYS A 46 5.01 0.13 6.75
N LEU A 47 6.15 -0.54 6.66
CA LEU A 47 7.46 0.07 6.89
C LEU A 47 7.72 1.24 5.94
N ALA A 48 7.41 1.09 4.64
CA ALA A 48 7.55 2.15 3.66
C ALA A 48 6.68 3.38 3.97
N ALA A 49 5.48 3.16 4.55
CA ALA A 49 4.60 4.22 5.03
C ALA A 49 5.14 4.93 6.30
N TYR A 50 5.84 4.21 7.19
CA TYR A 50 6.42 4.77 8.43
C TYR A 50 7.80 5.42 8.28
N ALA A 51 8.54 5.13 7.21
CA ALA A 51 9.96 5.44 7.09
C ALA A 51 10.33 6.94 7.25
N THR A 52 9.36 7.85 7.33
CA THR A 52 9.57 9.24 7.73
C THR A 52 8.39 9.72 8.58
N GLN A 53 8.63 9.96 9.88
CA GLN A 53 7.72 10.73 10.72
C GLN A 53 7.70 12.18 10.20
N LYS A 54 6.50 12.77 10.01
CA LYS A 54 6.22 14.15 9.54
C LYS A 54 6.14 14.39 8.02
N ILE A 55 5.57 13.45 7.26
CA ILE A 55 5.15 13.71 5.87
C ILE A 55 3.63 13.77 5.78
N SER A 56 3.13 14.54 4.80
CA SER A 56 1.70 14.70 4.53
C SER A 56 1.05 13.37 4.16
N PHE A 57 -0.27 13.28 4.32
CA PHE A 57 -1.00 12.05 3.96
C PHE A 57 -0.78 11.63 2.50
N ALA A 58 -0.67 12.59 1.58
CA ALA A 58 -0.43 12.34 0.17
C ALA A 58 0.94 11.68 -0.10
N GLU A 59 1.98 12.10 0.61
CA GLU A 59 3.33 11.53 0.49
C GLU A 59 3.37 10.10 1.05
N THR A 60 2.73 9.88 2.20
CA THR A 60 2.61 8.53 2.79
C THR A 60 1.90 7.57 1.85
N MET A 61 0.78 7.99 1.25
CA MET A 61 0.09 7.19 0.22
C MET A 61 1.00 6.87 -0.97
N SER A 62 1.71 7.87 -1.49
CA SER A 62 2.56 7.71 -2.68
C SER A 62 3.65 6.66 -2.45
N ARG A 63 4.27 6.65 -1.27
CA ARG A 63 5.28 5.65 -0.91
C ARG A 63 4.68 4.26 -0.75
N ALA A 64 3.54 4.16 -0.06
CA ALA A 64 2.86 2.88 0.12
C ALA A 64 2.45 2.27 -1.23
N PHE A 65 1.98 3.09 -2.17
CA PHE A 65 1.66 2.67 -3.53
C PHE A 65 2.90 2.29 -4.35
N ALA A 66 4.00 3.01 -4.21
CA ALA A 66 5.26 2.62 -4.84
C ALA A 66 5.72 1.24 -4.35
N GLN A 67 5.64 0.99 -3.04
CA GLN A 67 6.02 -0.30 -2.46
C GLN A 67 5.06 -1.44 -2.85
N GLU A 68 3.75 -1.18 -2.89
CA GLU A 68 2.77 -2.14 -3.41
C GLU A 68 3.07 -2.48 -4.88
N THR A 69 3.43 -1.49 -5.70
CA THR A 69 3.82 -1.70 -7.09
C THR A 69 5.06 -2.58 -7.20
N VAL A 70 6.09 -2.33 -6.39
CA VAL A 70 7.29 -3.18 -6.32
C VAL A 70 6.90 -4.61 -5.95
N ARG A 71 6.08 -4.79 -4.90
CA ARG A 71 5.60 -6.11 -4.46
C ARG A 71 4.88 -6.88 -5.57
N LEU A 72 3.99 -6.20 -6.30
CA LEU A 72 3.24 -6.79 -7.41
C LEU A 72 4.16 -7.19 -8.57
N ILE A 73 5.13 -6.35 -8.93
CA ILE A 73 6.11 -6.65 -9.97
C ILE A 73 6.96 -7.86 -9.57
N SER A 74 7.48 -7.89 -8.34
CA SER A 74 8.28 -9.02 -7.83
C SER A 74 7.49 -10.34 -7.81
N ARG A 75 6.21 -10.30 -7.44
CA ARG A 75 5.30 -11.47 -7.51
C ARG A 75 5.08 -11.95 -8.95
N GLN A 76 4.89 -11.03 -9.89
CA GLN A 76 4.73 -11.41 -11.30
C GLN A 76 6.00 -12.02 -11.88
N GLN A 77 7.17 -11.47 -11.55
CA GLN A 77 8.46 -12.01 -12.00
C GLN A 77 8.71 -13.41 -11.44
N THR A 78 8.58 -13.60 -10.12
CA THR A 78 8.73 -14.92 -9.47
C THR A 78 7.78 -15.96 -10.04
N HIS A 79 6.53 -15.59 -10.34
CA HIS A 79 5.57 -16.49 -10.99
C HIS A 79 6.00 -16.87 -12.42
N LYS A 80 6.50 -15.92 -13.22
CA LYS A 80 7.02 -16.20 -14.58
C LYS A 80 8.23 -17.14 -14.55
N TYR A 81 9.22 -16.86 -13.70
CA TYR A 81 10.42 -17.69 -13.56
C TYR A 81 10.12 -19.10 -13.05
N GLY A 82 9.23 -19.23 -12.07
CA GLY A 82 8.75 -20.53 -11.62
C GLY A 82 8.13 -21.33 -12.76
N LYS A 83 7.23 -20.71 -13.55
CA LYS A 83 6.53 -21.38 -14.66
C LYS A 83 7.46 -21.82 -15.80
N LEU A 84 8.51 -21.04 -16.09
CA LEU A 84 9.56 -21.45 -17.04
C LEU A 84 10.35 -22.65 -16.52
N ARG A 85 10.81 -22.61 -15.26
CA ARG A 85 11.57 -23.71 -14.65
C ARG A 85 10.81 -25.03 -14.65
N TRP A 86 9.49 -25.00 -14.39
CA TRP A 86 8.63 -26.19 -14.44
C TRP A 86 8.39 -26.72 -15.86
N LYS A 87 8.43 -25.85 -16.89
CA LYS A 87 8.34 -26.29 -18.29
C LYS A 87 9.64 -26.97 -18.72
N THR A 88 10.79 -26.35 -18.48
CA THR A 88 12.09 -26.90 -18.86
C THR A 88 12.36 -28.25 -18.19
N LYS A 89 11.97 -28.42 -16.91
CA LYS A 89 12.13 -29.70 -16.21
C LYS A 89 11.27 -30.83 -16.82
N ARG A 90 10.07 -30.52 -17.34
CA ARG A 90 9.20 -31.51 -18.00
C ARG A 90 9.61 -31.86 -19.43
N GLU A 91 10.45 -31.05 -20.06
CA GLU A 91 10.99 -31.33 -21.40
C GLU A 91 12.30 -32.15 -21.34
N MET A 92 12.85 -32.35 -20.14
CA MET A 92 14.07 -33.13 -19.89
C MET A 92 13.80 -34.52 -19.28
N ASP A 93 12.54 -34.83 -18.95
CA ASP A 93 12.05 -36.13 -18.48
C ASP A 93 11.31 -36.84 -19.63
#